data_AF-A0A6M0IJY0-F1
#
_entry.id   AF-A0A6M0IJY0-F1
#
_cell.length_a   1.000
_cell.length_b   1.000
_cell.length_c   1.000
_cell.angle_alpha   90.00
_cell.angle_beta   90.00
_cell.angle_gamma   90.00
#
_symmetry.space_group_name_H-M   'P 1'
#
loop_
_entity.id
_entity.type
_entity.pdbx_description
1 polymer ?
#
loop_
_entity_poly.entity_id
_entity_poly.type
_entity_poly.pdbx_seq_one_letter_code
_entity_poly.pdbx_strand_id
1 'polypeptide(L)' 'MNYKSIIIRERTVDGIKGKVVAYELVDPTTGHTLGLYGSLERAKQIIDKNGQRWLKFGS' A
#
# COMPACT_ATOMS: atom_id res chain seq x y z
N MET A 1 8.30 -4.71 -1.47
CA MET A 1 7.85 -6.12 -1.30
C MET A 1 6.55 -6.33 -2.06
N ASN A 2 6.35 -7.44 -2.77
CA ASN A 2 5.05 -7.79 -3.37
C ASN A 2 4.21 -8.61 -2.37
N TYR A 3 2.95 -8.23 -2.15
CA TYR A 3 2.03 -8.87 -1.22
C TYR A 3 0.63 -8.97 -1.85
N LYS A 4 0.16 -10.19 -2.13
CA LYS A 4 -1.15 -10.47 -2.77
C LYS A 4 -1.38 -9.64 -4.04
N SER A 5 -0.38 -9.59 -4.93
CA SER A 5 -0.40 -8.81 -6.17
C SER A 5 -0.48 -7.29 -5.97
N ILE A 6 -0.08 -6.76 -4.80
CA ILE A 6 0.12 -5.33 -4.54
C ILE A 6 1.56 -5.10 -4.10
N ILE A 7 2.23 -4.08 -4.64
CA ILE A 7 3.58 -3.71 -4.22
C ILE A 7 3.48 -2.80 -3.01
N ILE A 8 4.13 -3.17 -1.90
CA ILE A 8 4.35 -2.32 -0.73
C ILE A 8 5.75 -1.72 -0.81
N ARG A 9 5.84 -0.39 -0.84
CA ARG A 9 7.09 0.37 -0.87
C ARG A 9 7.21 1.22 0.39
N GLU A 10 8.41 1.29 0.96
CA GLU A 10 8.69 2.23 2.03
C GLU A 10 9.01 3.60 1.43
N ARG A 11 8.40 4.64 1.98
CA ARG A 11 8.57 6.02 1.57
C ARG A 11 8.69 6.90 2.80
N THR A 12 9.77 7.66 2.88
CA THR A 12 9.89 8.70 3.90
C THR A 12 9.00 9.88 3.51
N VAL A 13 8.10 10.26 4.40
CA VAL A 13 7.20 11.40 4.21
C VAL A 13 7.35 12.39 5.36
N ASP A 14 7.03 13.65 5.10
CA ASP A 14 7.08 14.69 6.11
C ASP A 14 5.85 14.55 7.03
N GLY A 15 6.08 14.08 8.25
CA GLY A 15 5.06 13.97 9.28
C GLY A 15 5.08 15.21 10.18
N ILE A 16 4.03 15.36 10.99
CA ILE A 16 3.84 16.52 11.88
C ILE A 16 5.02 16.72 12.86
N LYS A 17 5.74 15.65 13.22
CA LYS A 17 6.90 15.67 14.12
C LYS A 17 8.25 15.46 13.40
N GLY A 18 8.27 15.56 12.07
CA GLY A 18 9.44 15.31 11.24
C GLY A 18 9.27 14.13 10.28
N LYS A 19 10.36 13.73 9.64
CA LYS A 19 10.36 12.66 8.64
C LYS A 19 9.97 11.31 9.26
N VAL A 20 8.90 10.71 8.76
CA VAL A 20 8.41 9.39 9.17
C VAL A 20 8.45 8.41 8.01
N VAL A 21 8.69 7.13 8.31
CA VAL A 21 8.58 6.06 7.31
C VAL A 21 7.11 5.69 7.17
N ALA A 22 6.60 5.79 5.95
CA ALA A 22 5.28 5.33 5.57
C ALA A 22 5.39 4.23 4.50
N TYR A 23 4.31 3.48 4.36
CA TYR A 23 4.18 2.33 3.47
C TYR A 23 3.18 2.66 2.38
N GLU A 24 3.70 2.83 1.17
CA GLU A 24 2.95 3.11 -0.03
C GLU A 24 2.51 1.79 -0.68
N LEU A 25 1.21 1.68 -0.95
CA LEU A 25 0.63 0.61 -1.72
C LEU A 25 0.57 1.03 -3.19
N VAL A 26 1.16 0.22 -4.05
CA VAL A 26 1.22 0.45 -5.49
C VAL A 26 0.65 -0.77 -6.19
N ASP A 27 -0.31 -0.53 -7.08
CA ASP A 27 -0.81 -1.55 -7.97
C ASP A 27 0.28 -1.91 -9.00
N PRO A 28 0.74 -3.18 -9.07
CA PRO A 28 1.81 -3.58 -10.00
C PRO A 28 1.38 -3.55 -11.46
N THR A 29 0.08 -3.62 -11.74
CA THR A 29 -0.46 -3.72 -13.11
C THR A 29 -0.52 -2.35 -13.77
N THR A 30 -0.98 -1.34 -13.03
CA THR A 30 -1.17 0.04 -13.49
C THR A 30 -0.07 0.98 -13.01
N GLY A 31 0.72 0.59 -12.02
CA GLY A 31 1.70 1.45 -11.36
C GLY A 31 1.07 2.52 -10.47
N HIS A 32 -0.24 2.51 -10.26
CA HIS A 32 -0.95 3.53 -9.50
C HIS A 32 -0.77 3.34 -8.00
N THR A 33 -0.57 4.46 -7.30
CA THR A 33 -0.58 4.48 -5.84
C THR A 33 -2.01 4.32 -5.32
N LEU A 34 -2.26 3.23 -4.61
CA LEU A 34 -3.55 2.92 -3.99
C LEU A 34 -3.73 3.62 -2.64
N GLY A 35 -2.61 3.89 -1.94
CA GLY A 35 -2.65 4.59 -0.66
C GLY A 35 -1.31 4.61 0.06
N LEU A 36 -1.25 5.42 1.12
CA LEU A 36 -0.08 5.57 1.98
C LEU A 36 -0.49 5.35 3.44
N TYR A 37 0.27 4.52 4.17
CA TYR A 37 -0.06 4.15 5.54
C TYR A 37 1.17 4.24 6.46
N GLY A 38 0.99 4.72 7.68
CA GLY A 38 2.10 4.90 8.63
C GLY A 38 2.68 3.60 9.23
N SER A 39 2.15 2.42 8.88
CA SER A 39 2.62 1.14 9.43
C SER A 39 2.43 -0.01 8.43
N LEU A 40 3.40 -0.92 8.37
CA LEU A 40 3.36 -2.08 7.48
C LEU A 40 2.17 -2.99 7.77
N GLU A 41 1.85 -3.20 9.05
CA GLU A 41 0.71 -4.02 9.46
C GLU A 41 -0.61 -3.45 8.97
N ARG A 42 -0.78 -2.12 9.07
CA ARG A 42 -1.99 -1.45 8.57
C ARG A 42 -2.10 -1.53 7.05
N ALA A 43 -0.98 -1.35 6.33
CA ALA A 43 -0.92 -1.58 4.89
C ALA A 43 -1.35 -3.01 4.52
N LYS A 44 -0.84 -4.03 5.22
CA LYS A 44 -1.24 -5.44 5.03
C LYS A 44 -2.72 -5.69 5.35
N GLN A 45 -3.25 -5.13 6.44
CA GLN A 45 -4.66 -5.24 6.81
C GLN A 45 -5.58 -4.61 5.77
N ILE A 46 -5.19 -3.47 5.19
CA ILE A 46 -5.94 -2.85 4.10
C ILE A 46 -5.93 -3.73 2.86
N ILE A 47 -4.78 -4.31 2.49
CA ILE A 47 -4.73 -5.27 1.38
C ILE A 47 -5.56 -6.52 1.71
N ASP A 48 -5.61 -6.98 2.96
CA ASP A 48 -6.43 -8.13 3.32
C ASP A 48 -7.93 -7.80 3.23
N LYS A 49 -8.33 -6.61 3.71
CA LYS A 49 -9.70 -6.13 3.73
C LYS A 49 -10.23 -5.70 2.37
N ASN A 50 -9.39 -5.05 1.55
CA ASN A 50 -9.75 -4.49 0.25
C ASN A 50 -9.21 -5.32 -0.93
N GLY A 51 -8.23 -6.18 -0.73
CA GLY A 51 -7.60 -6.97 -1.79
C GLY A 51 -8.60 -7.87 -2.50
N GLN A 52 -9.59 -8.43 -1.80
CA GLN A 52 -10.69 -9.14 -2.47
C GLN A 52 -11.53 -8.25 -3.40
N ARG A 53 -11.62 -6.95 -3.13
CA ARG A 53 -12.41 -5.97 -3.90
C ARG A 53 -11.59 -5.37 -5.05
N TRP A 54 -10.28 -5.23 -4.88
CA TRP A 54 -9.34 -4.81 -5.94
C TRP A 54 -9.03 -5.95 -6.93
N LEU A 55 -9.00 -7.22 -6.47
CA LEU A 55 -8.84 -8.39 -7.33
C LEU A 55 -10.03 -8.64 -8.29
N LYS A 56 -11.20 -8.06 -8.02
CA LYS A 56 -12.40 -8.22 -8.86
C LYS A 56 -12.40 -7.42 -10.18
N PHE A 57 -11.39 -6.58 -10.41
CA PHE A 57 -11.25 -5.83 -11.67
C PHE A 57 -10.33 -6.49 -12.70
N GLY A 58 -9.89 -7.73 -12.45
CA GLY A 58 -9.20 -8.57 -13.44
C GLY A 58 -10.04 -9.78 -13.80
N SER A 59 -11.04 -9.61 -14.67
CA SER A 59 -11.72 -10.70 -15.36
C SER A 59 -11.91 -10.35 -16.82
#